data_AF-A0A838QC17-F1
#
_entry.id   AF-A0A838QC17-F1
#
_cell.length_a   1.000
_cell.length_b   1.000
_cell.length_c   1.000
_cell.angle_alpha   90.00
_cell.angle_beta   90.00
_cell.angle_gamma   90.00
#
_symmetry.space_group_name_H-M   'P 1'
#
loop_
_entity.id
_entity.type
_entity.pdbx_description
1 polymer ?
#
loop_
_entity_poly.entity_id
_entity_poly.type
_entity_poly.pdbx_seq_one_letter_code
_entity_poly.pdbx_strand_id
1 'polypeptide(L)'
;IMELAVGITVIVATWVILVPADADATIAEATRDAFPVEAVAKLADENSDPSVVVEYGWAGFVIHQLYQSGGRVFIDGRNDMYPEAILEAYSAIRSADPGWENIVDRYDAGWLLFPPEAAITRGPARVAGWCEAFRDEDQVLLERCP
;
A
#
# COMPACT_ATOMS: atom_id res chain seq x y z
N ILE A 1 0.54 51.69 -14.82
CA ILE A 1 -0.71 51.28 -14.13
C ILE A 1 -1.42 50.16 -14.90
N MET A 2 -1.67 50.32 -16.20
CA MET A 2 -2.33 49.29 -17.04
C MET A 2 -1.58 47.95 -17.13
N GLU A 3 -0.25 47.96 -17.29
CA GLU A 3 0.55 46.72 -17.37
C GLU A 3 0.54 45.91 -16.07
N LEU A 4 0.52 46.58 -14.92
CA LEU A 4 0.39 45.93 -13.62
C LEU A 4 -0.97 45.26 -13.45
N ALA A 5 -2.05 45.89 -13.93
CA ALA A 5 -3.39 45.33 -13.86
C ALA A 5 -3.53 44.07 -14.74
N VAL A 6 -2.95 44.09 -15.94
CA VAL A 6 -2.92 42.91 -16.84
C VAL A 6 -2.11 41.78 -16.21
N GLY A 7 -0.92 42.09 -15.68
CA GLY A 7 -0.08 41.09 -15.00
C GLY A 7 -0.79 40.42 -13.82
N ILE A 8 -1.46 41.21 -12.97
CA ILE A 8 -2.23 40.68 -11.84
C ILE A 8 -3.39 39.80 -12.32
N THR A 9 -4.11 40.22 -13.35
CA THR A 9 -5.25 39.44 -13.87
C THR A 9 -4.80 38.09 -14.44
N VAL A 10 -3.68 38.07 -15.17
CA VAL A 10 -3.11 36.82 -15.69
C VAL A 10 -2.68 35.91 -14.56
N ILE A 11 -2.03 36.45 -13.52
CA ILE A 11 -1.61 35.66 -12.35
C ILE A 11 -2.83 35.06 -11.64
N VAL A 12 -3.86 35.86 -11.38
CA VAL A 12 -5.08 35.39 -10.70
C VAL A 12 -5.81 34.34 -11.55
N ALA A 13 -5.98 34.58 -12.84
CA ALA A 13 -6.60 33.61 -13.74
C ALA A 13 -5.80 32.30 -13.81
N THR A 14 -4.47 32.40 -13.91
CA THR A 14 -3.58 31.23 -13.88
C THR A 14 -3.71 30.47 -12.56
N TRP A 15 -3.78 31.17 -11.44
CA TRP A 15 -3.94 30.56 -10.12
C TRP A 15 -5.30 29.85 -9.99
N VAL A 16 -6.39 30.48 -10.45
CA VAL A 16 -7.74 29.90 -10.46
C VAL A 16 -7.85 28.68 -11.38
N ILE A 17 -7.09 28.63 -12.47
CA ILE A 17 -7.10 27.52 -13.43
C ILE A 17 -6.21 26.35 -12.96
N LEU A 18 -5.04 26.64 -12.40
CA LEU A 18 -4.05 25.61 -12.05
C LEU A 18 -4.19 25.07 -10.62
N VAL A 19 -4.75 25.84 -9.69
CA VAL A 19 -4.98 25.38 -8.32
C VAL A 19 -6.39 24.76 -8.26
N PRO A 20 -6.51 23.45 -8.01
CA PRO A 20 -7.82 22.83 -7.86
C PRO A 20 -8.60 23.52 -6.73
N ALA A 21 -9.89 23.78 -6.98
CA ALA A 21 -10.77 24.45 -6.02
C ALA A 21 -10.87 23.69 -4.69
N ASP A 22 -10.68 22.37 -4.73
CA ASP A 22 -10.57 21.48 -3.57
C ASP A 22 -9.33 20.59 -3.72
N ALA A 23 -8.18 21.14 -3.35
CA ALA A 23 -6.90 20.44 -3.40
C ALA A 23 -6.90 19.19 -2.49
N ASP A 24 -7.55 19.26 -1.33
CA ASP A 24 -7.59 18.16 -0.36
C ASP A 24 -8.39 16.97 -0.90
N ALA A 25 -9.57 17.22 -1.48
CA ALA A 25 -10.36 16.17 -2.10
C ALA A 25 -9.62 15.52 -3.29
N THR A 26 -8.96 16.34 -4.11
CA THR A 26 -8.16 15.86 -5.26
C THR A 26 -7.00 14.97 -4.80
N ILE A 27 -6.30 15.36 -3.74
CA ILE A 27 -5.21 14.57 -3.16
C ILE A 27 -5.76 13.28 -2.54
N ALA A 28 -6.89 13.34 -1.84
CA ALA A 28 -7.51 12.17 -1.20
C ALA A 28 -8.01 11.15 -2.24
N GLU A 29 -8.53 11.60 -3.38
CA GLU A 29 -8.89 10.75 -4.50
C GLU A 29 -7.67 10.13 -5.15
N ALA A 30 -6.66 10.93 -5.53
CA ALA A 30 -5.41 10.41 -6.10
C ALA A 30 -4.68 9.44 -5.16
N THR A 31 -4.80 9.62 -3.84
CA THR A 31 -4.22 8.71 -2.85
C THR A 31 -4.96 7.37 -2.83
N ARG A 32 -6.30 7.38 -2.90
CA ARG A 32 -7.11 6.15 -2.99
C ARG A 32 -6.86 5.38 -4.28
N ASP A 33 -6.66 6.09 -5.39
CA ASP A 33 -6.35 5.45 -6.68
C ASP A 33 -4.95 4.82 -6.71
N ALA A 34 -4.00 5.34 -5.94
CA ALA A 34 -2.60 4.92 -5.97
C ALA A 34 -2.21 3.92 -4.86
N PHE A 35 -2.94 3.91 -3.75
CA PHE A 35 -2.55 3.20 -2.52
C PHE A 35 -3.71 2.44 -1.89
N PRO A 36 -3.42 1.39 -1.10
CA PRO A 36 -4.43 0.53 -0.51
C PRO A 36 -5.04 1.16 0.75
N VAL A 37 -5.76 2.27 0.60
CA VAL A 37 -6.25 3.09 1.73
C VAL A 37 -7.21 2.29 2.61
N GLU A 38 -8.21 1.66 2.01
CA GLU A 38 -9.29 0.96 2.72
C GLU A 38 -8.79 -0.33 3.37
N ALA A 39 -7.93 -1.11 2.69
CA ALA A 39 -7.33 -2.29 3.28
C ALA A 39 -6.40 -1.95 4.45
N VAL A 40 -5.62 -0.86 4.36
CA VAL A 40 -4.73 -0.44 5.46
C VAL A 40 -5.53 0.09 6.64
N ALA A 41 -6.63 0.83 6.40
CA ALA A 41 -7.54 1.24 7.46
C ALA A 41 -8.14 0.02 8.18
N LYS A 42 -8.60 -0.97 7.42
CA LYS A 42 -9.12 -2.24 7.96
C LYS A 42 -8.07 -2.99 8.79
N LEU A 43 -6.84 -3.10 8.28
CA LEU A 43 -5.71 -3.70 8.98
C LEU A 43 -5.43 -3.03 10.32
N ALA A 44 -5.39 -1.70 10.33
CA ALA A 44 -5.10 -0.92 11.55
C ALA A 44 -6.22 -1.04 12.60
N ASP A 45 -7.47 -1.19 12.17
CA ASP A 45 -8.61 -1.43 13.06
C ASP A 45 -8.58 -2.83 13.69
N GLU A 46 -8.11 -3.83 12.94
CA GLU A 46 -8.10 -5.24 13.37
C GLU A 46 -6.89 -5.61 14.23
N ASN A 47 -5.76 -4.96 14.02
CA ASN A 47 -4.52 -5.28 14.73
C ASN A 47 -3.73 -4.01 15.06
N SER A 48 -3.42 -3.83 16.34
CA SER A 48 -2.70 -2.66 16.85
C SER A 48 -1.18 -2.71 16.67
N ASP A 49 -0.61 -3.84 16.27
CA ASP A 49 0.82 -4.00 15.94
C ASP A 49 1.00 -5.06 14.82
N PRO A 50 0.50 -4.78 13.60
CA PRO A 50 0.47 -5.79 12.55
C PRO A 50 1.86 -6.00 11.93
N SER A 51 2.19 -7.27 11.67
CA SER A 51 3.33 -7.69 10.84
C SER A 51 2.80 -8.12 9.47
N VAL A 52 3.10 -7.34 8.43
CA VAL A 52 2.49 -7.47 7.09
C VAL A 52 3.52 -7.64 5.98
N VAL A 53 3.28 -8.58 5.06
CA VAL A 53 3.93 -8.59 3.74
C VAL A 53 3.05 -7.79 2.80
N VAL A 54 3.58 -6.71 2.25
CA VAL A 54 2.82 -5.78 1.40
C VAL A 54 3.47 -5.66 0.02
N GLU A 55 2.67 -5.35 -1.01
CA GLU A 55 3.18 -4.97 -2.32
C GLU A 55 4.23 -3.84 -2.18
N TYR A 56 5.36 -4.03 -2.87
CA TYR A 56 6.56 -3.20 -2.72
C TYR A 56 6.26 -1.71 -2.96
N GLY A 57 5.48 -1.40 -3.99
CA GLY A 57 5.09 -0.03 -4.32
C GLY A 57 4.22 0.66 -3.25
N TRP A 58 3.53 -0.11 -2.41
CA TRP A 58 2.66 0.40 -1.35
C TRP A 58 3.36 0.46 0.01
N ALA A 59 4.48 -0.22 0.19
CA ALA A 59 5.16 -0.37 1.47
C ALA A 59 5.44 0.97 2.17
N GLY A 60 5.88 2.00 1.44
CA GLY A 60 6.11 3.33 2.02
C GLY A 60 4.84 3.98 2.60
N PHE A 61 3.70 3.82 1.93
CA PHE A 61 2.40 4.27 2.43
C PHE A 61 1.99 3.49 3.67
N VAL A 62 2.12 2.17 3.66
CA VAL A 62 1.76 1.30 4.79
C VAL A 62 2.62 1.60 6.02
N ILE A 63 3.94 1.77 5.85
CA ILE A 63 4.84 2.22 6.93
C ILE A 63 4.34 3.53 7.54
N HIS A 64 3.96 4.50 6.70
CA HIS A 64 3.47 5.79 7.17
C HIS A 64 2.19 5.64 8.01
N GLN A 65 1.22 4.85 7.55
CA GLN A 65 -0.04 4.63 8.27
C GLN A 65 0.14 3.86 9.58
N LEU A 66 1.05 2.87 9.60
CA LEU A 66 1.26 2.02 10.77
C LEU A 66 2.27 2.60 11.77
N TYR A 67 2.96 3.70 11.47
CA TYR A 67 4.08 4.23 12.26
C TYR A 67 3.76 4.40 13.76
N GLN A 68 2.56 4.90 14.10
CA GLN A 68 2.17 5.12 15.50
C GLN A 68 1.81 3.82 16.24
N SER A 69 1.43 2.78 15.50
CA SER A 69 0.98 1.50 16.06
C SER A 69 2.15 0.57 16.43
N GLY A 70 3.33 0.79 15.84
CA GLY A 70 4.48 -0.12 15.96
C GLY A 70 4.53 -1.20 14.86
N GLY A 71 3.49 -1.25 14.02
CA GLY A 71 3.38 -2.20 12.92
C GLY A 71 4.59 -2.21 11.99
N ARG A 72 4.86 -3.39 11.42
CA ARG A 72 6.06 -3.70 10.66
C ARG A 72 5.69 -4.22 9.28
N VAL A 73 6.48 -3.81 8.28
CA VAL A 73 6.40 -4.38 6.93
C VAL A 73 7.58 -5.32 6.70
N PHE A 74 7.36 -6.38 5.92
CA PHE A 74 8.42 -7.30 5.51
C PHE A 74 9.51 -6.63 4.66
N ILE A 75 9.09 -5.74 3.74
CA ILE A 75 9.98 -5.04 2.81
C ILE A 75 9.61 -3.56 2.78
N ASP A 76 10.63 -2.70 2.81
CA ASP A 76 10.49 -1.26 2.67
C ASP A 76 10.66 -0.85 1.20
N GLY A 77 9.59 -0.34 0.60
CA GLY A 77 9.59 0.16 -0.77
C GLY A 77 10.32 1.50 -0.95
N ARG A 78 10.77 2.13 0.14
CA ARG A 78 11.39 3.46 0.13
C ARG A 78 12.87 3.38 -0.23
N ASN A 79 13.19 3.10 -1.49
CA ASN A 79 14.55 3.20 -2.07
C ASN A 79 15.71 2.65 -1.20
N ASP A 80 15.42 1.62 -0.39
CA ASP A 80 16.39 0.97 0.47
C ASP A 80 17.03 -0.19 -0.30
N MET A 81 18.36 -0.23 -0.31
CA MET A 81 19.07 -1.34 -0.95
C MET A 81 19.00 -2.58 -0.04
N TYR A 82 18.11 -3.50 -0.40
CA TYR A 82 18.02 -4.82 0.23
C TYR A 82 19.03 -5.81 -0.35
N PRO A 83 19.54 -6.76 0.46
CA PRO A 83 20.26 -7.92 -0.08
C PRO A 83 19.40 -8.69 -1.07
N GLU A 84 20.02 -9.25 -2.11
CA GLU A 84 19.36 -10.05 -3.14
C GLU A 84 18.45 -11.14 -2.54
N ALA A 85 18.91 -11.82 -1.50
CA ALA A 85 18.13 -12.85 -0.81
C ALA A 85 16.78 -12.35 -0.25
N ILE A 86 16.67 -11.08 0.15
CA ILE A 86 15.40 -10.50 0.63
C ILE A 86 14.48 -10.19 -0.55
N LEU A 87 15.03 -9.70 -1.65
CA LEU A 87 14.28 -9.43 -2.88
C LEU A 87 13.74 -10.72 -3.51
N GLU A 88 14.56 -11.78 -3.52
CA GLU A 88 14.15 -13.12 -3.95
C GLU A 88 13.04 -13.68 -3.05
N ALA A 89 13.19 -13.53 -1.73
CA ALA A 89 12.17 -13.96 -0.77
C ALA A 89 10.84 -13.20 -0.98
N TYR A 90 10.89 -11.89 -1.21
CA TYR A 90 9.71 -11.10 -1.56
C TYR A 90 9.06 -11.59 -2.86
N SER A 91 9.85 -11.80 -3.91
CA SER A 91 9.36 -12.29 -5.20
C SER A 91 8.71 -13.66 -5.08
N ALA A 92 9.30 -14.57 -4.31
CA ALA A 92 8.76 -15.89 -4.04
C ALA A 92 7.41 -15.82 -3.31
N ILE A 93 7.27 -14.93 -2.31
CA ILE A 93 5.98 -14.67 -1.65
C ILE A 93 4.96 -14.14 -2.65
N ARG A 94 5.27 -13.04 -3.34
CA ARG A 94 4.34 -12.41 -4.29
C ARG A 94 3.86 -13.36 -5.40
N SER A 95 4.77 -14.23 -5.86
CA SER A 95 4.50 -15.22 -6.92
C SER A 95 3.89 -16.52 -6.39
N ALA A 96 3.81 -16.68 -5.07
CA ALA A 96 3.46 -17.94 -4.40
C ALA A 96 4.31 -19.13 -4.90
N ASP A 97 5.61 -18.90 -5.07
CA ASP A 97 6.56 -19.92 -5.49
C ASP A 97 6.73 -20.98 -4.38
N PRO A 98 7.11 -22.23 -4.72
CA PRO A 98 7.27 -23.30 -3.74
C PRO A 98 8.11 -22.88 -2.51
N GLY A 99 7.51 -23.03 -1.32
CA GLY A 99 8.17 -22.71 -0.05
C GLY A 99 7.95 -21.27 0.45
N TRP A 100 7.14 -20.46 -0.25
CA TRP A 100 6.78 -19.12 0.20
C TRP A 100 6.17 -19.10 1.61
N GLU A 101 5.39 -20.12 1.98
CA GLU A 101 4.77 -20.25 3.30
C GLU A 101 5.83 -20.22 4.41
N ASN A 102 6.92 -20.96 4.23
CA ASN A 102 8.03 -21.01 5.17
C ASN A 102 8.73 -19.64 5.30
N ILE A 103 8.73 -18.83 4.23
CA ILE A 103 9.29 -17.48 4.27
C ILE A 103 8.38 -16.62 5.13
N VAL A 104 7.07 -16.61 4.87
CA VAL A 104 6.11 -15.81 5.65
C VAL A 104 6.12 -16.21 7.12
N ASP A 105 6.19 -17.51 7.42
CA ASP A 105 6.32 -18.05 8.79
C ASP A 105 7.63 -17.61 9.46
N ARG A 106 8.76 -17.66 8.75
CA ARG A 106 10.07 -17.24 9.29
C ARG A 106 10.08 -15.80 9.76
N TYR A 107 9.38 -14.92 9.05
CA TYR A 107 9.30 -13.50 9.37
C TYR A 107 8.09 -13.15 10.25
N ASP A 108 7.34 -14.15 10.73
CA ASP A 108 6.17 -13.98 11.60
C ASP A 108 5.19 -12.95 11.03
N ALA A 109 4.93 -13.04 9.72
CA ALA A 109 3.94 -12.20 9.06
C ALA A 109 2.55 -12.81 9.27
N GLY A 110 1.67 -12.01 9.88
CA GLY A 110 0.27 -12.34 10.15
C GLY A 110 -0.68 -11.84 9.07
N TRP A 111 -0.21 -10.97 8.18
CA TRP A 111 -1.00 -10.30 7.16
C TRP A 111 -0.31 -10.29 5.80
N LEU A 112 -1.09 -10.39 4.73
CA LEU A 112 -0.65 -10.17 3.35
C LEU A 112 -1.52 -9.10 2.71
N LEU A 113 -0.90 -8.11 2.09
CA LEU A 113 -1.59 -7.02 1.40
C LEU A 113 -1.03 -6.85 -0.02
N PHE A 114 -1.80 -7.26 -1.01
CA PHE A 114 -1.36 -7.30 -2.41
C PHE A 114 -2.50 -6.93 -3.35
N PRO A 115 -2.19 -6.52 -4.58
CA PRO A 115 -3.23 -6.28 -5.57
C PRO A 115 -3.87 -7.62 -6.05
N PRO A 116 -5.11 -7.60 -6.57
CA PRO A 116 -5.85 -8.80 -6.99
C PRO A 116 -5.16 -9.65 -8.07
N GLU A 117 -4.26 -9.07 -8.86
CA GLU A 117 -3.52 -9.76 -9.92
C GLU A 117 -2.25 -10.48 -9.44
N ALA A 118 -1.76 -10.19 -8.23
CA ALA A 118 -0.65 -10.92 -7.63
C ALA A 118 -0.97 -12.42 -7.59
N ALA A 119 0.03 -13.29 -7.82
CA ALA A 119 -0.25 -14.73 -7.91
C ALA A 119 -0.74 -15.27 -6.55
N ILE A 120 -0.17 -14.77 -5.44
CA ILE A 120 -0.53 -15.17 -4.08
C ILE A 120 -2.02 -14.94 -3.73
N THR A 121 -2.64 -13.88 -4.28
CA THR A 121 -4.05 -13.53 -4.00
C THR A 121 -5.05 -14.31 -4.85
N ARG A 122 -4.59 -15.05 -5.88
CA ARG A 122 -5.42 -15.82 -6.82
C ARG A 122 -5.69 -17.27 -6.40
N GLY A 123 -5.59 -17.57 -5.11
CA GLY A 123 -5.91 -18.89 -4.55
C GLY A 123 -4.82 -19.52 -3.69
N PRO A 124 -3.51 -19.42 -4.01
CA PRO A 124 -2.47 -20.08 -3.22
C PRO A 124 -2.52 -19.76 -1.73
N ALA A 125 -2.68 -18.48 -1.35
CA ALA A 125 -2.81 -18.11 0.05
C ALA A 125 -4.05 -18.75 0.70
N ARG A 126 -5.20 -18.75 0.02
CA ARG A 126 -6.43 -19.35 0.56
C ARG A 126 -6.29 -20.86 0.78
N VAL A 127 -5.64 -21.57 -0.16
CA VAL A 127 -5.34 -23.01 -0.02
C VAL A 127 -4.38 -23.24 1.16
N ALA A 128 -3.46 -22.32 1.41
CA ALA A 128 -2.52 -22.36 2.52
C ALA A 128 -3.09 -21.86 3.86
N GLY A 129 -4.42 -21.67 3.99
CA GLY A 129 -5.07 -21.30 5.26
C GLY A 129 -5.10 -19.80 5.56
N TRP A 130 -5.05 -18.96 4.53
CA TRP A 130 -5.29 -17.51 4.65
C TRP A 130 -6.73 -17.15 4.28
N CYS A 131 -7.31 -16.24 5.05
CA CYS A 131 -8.68 -15.76 4.91
C CYS A 131 -8.69 -14.31 4.43
N GLU A 132 -9.69 -13.92 3.63
CA GLU A 132 -9.82 -12.53 3.18
C GLU A 132 -10.48 -11.68 4.26
N ALA A 133 -9.72 -10.73 4.81
CA ALA A 133 -10.24 -9.70 5.70
C ALA A 133 -10.85 -8.54 4.91
N PHE A 134 -10.32 -8.27 3.71
CA PHE A 134 -10.80 -7.26 2.78
C PHE A 134 -10.48 -7.59 1.32
N ARG A 135 -11.37 -7.22 0.41
CA ARG A 135 -11.14 -7.29 -1.04
C ARG A 135 -12.01 -6.26 -1.76
N ASP A 136 -11.41 -5.56 -2.72
CA ASP A 136 -12.10 -4.80 -3.76
C ASP A 136 -11.44 -5.05 -5.14
N GLU A 137 -11.59 -4.10 -6.06
CA GLU A 137 -11.05 -4.15 -7.42
C GLU A 137 -9.53 -3.92 -7.48
N ASP A 138 -8.93 -3.31 -6.46
CA ASP A 138 -7.54 -2.81 -6.46
C ASP A 138 -6.65 -3.45 -5.38
N GLN A 139 -7.22 -3.97 -4.30
CA GLN A 139 -6.49 -4.43 -3.11
C GLN A 139 -7.14 -5.66 -2.48
N VAL A 140 -6.29 -6.52 -1.92
CA VAL A 140 -6.66 -7.72 -1.17
C VAL A 140 -5.87 -7.76 0.12
N LEU A 141 -6.59 -7.78 1.25
CA LEU A 141 -6.03 -8.01 2.57
C LEU A 141 -6.36 -9.44 3.01
N LEU A 142 -5.32 -10.17 3.37
CA LEU A 142 -5.42 -11.54 3.88
C LEU A 142 -4.84 -11.60 5.28
N GLU A 143 -5.48 -12.41 6.12
CA GLU A 143 -5.02 -12.78 7.45
C GLU A 143 -4.91 -14.30 7.58
N ARG A 144 -4.20 -14.78 8.61
CA ARG A 144 -4.26 -16.20 8.98
C ARG A 144 -5.68 -16.54 9.40
N CYS A 145 -6.26 -17.60 8.85
CA CYS A 145 -7.56 -18.06 9.32
C CYS A 145 -7.49 -18.44 10.82
N PRO A 146 -8.56 -18.17 11.60
CA PRO A 146 -8.66 -18.56 13.01
C PRO A 146 -8.74 -20.07 13.23
#